data_AF-A0A7C3FF48-F1
#
_entry.id   AF-A0A7C3FF48-F1
#
_cell.length_a   1.000
_cell.length_b   1.000
_cell.length_c   1.000
_cell.angle_alpha   90.00
_cell.angle_beta   90.00
_cell.angle_gamma   90.00
#
_symmetry.space_group_name_H-M   'P 1'
#
loop_
_entity.id
_entity.type
_entity.pdbx_description
1 polymer ?
#
loop_
_entity_poly.entity_id
_entity_poly.type
_entity_poly.pdbx_seq_one_letter_code
_entity_poly.pdbx_strand_id
1 'polypeptide(L)'
;MKRKMILMLVLVMVMVLATSAVAWADTGEEEEGVGTIVAHGVGIAMLRGDGRIDIRGHGVGVVWIAGAENLDVSGDGYRHDFEQGVLLVGWKGEIHAVGEKMTVRMAGGLIDFKATGRGFVFLKGEGWYRIGDQEGRWHPRGRRFRLGIPPQAPPPQAPPPQAPPPPSEP
;
A
#
# COMPACT_ATOMS: atom_id res chain seq x y z
N MET A 1 15.94 16.14 -27.29
CA MET A 1 14.47 16.36 -27.28
C MET A 1 13.70 15.28 -26.52
N LYS A 2 14.01 13.98 -26.70
CA LYS A 2 13.33 12.86 -26.02
C LYS A 2 13.31 12.92 -24.48
N ARG A 3 14.43 13.29 -23.82
CA ARG A 3 14.49 13.44 -22.35
C ARG A 3 13.55 14.53 -21.79
N LYS A 4 13.47 15.69 -22.44
CA LYS A 4 12.58 16.79 -22.01
C LYS A 4 11.11 16.43 -22.20
N MET A 5 10.79 15.69 -23.27
CA MET A 5 9.42 15.22 -23.54
C MET A 5 8.97 14.13 -22.56
N ILE A 6 9.86 13.18 -22.20
CA ILE A 6 9.58 12.18 -21.15
C ILE A 6 9.40 12.87 -19.81
N LEU A 7 10.27 13.83 -19.46
CA LEU A 7 10.14 14.58 -18.22
C LEU A 7 8.83 15.38 -18.17
N MET A 8 8.40 15.97 -19.29
CA MET A 8 7.14 16.72 -19.38
C MET A 8 5.92 15.80 -19.31
N LEU A 9 5.95 14.63 -19.95
CA LEU A 9 4.87 13.63 -19.87
C LEU A 9 4.74 13.07 -18.44
N VAL A 10 5.88 12.77 -17.81
CA VAL A 10 5.94 12.36 -16.40
C VAL A 10 5.43 13.48 -15.49
N LEU A 11 5.79 14.74 -15.75
CA LEU A 11 5.30 15.89 -14.99
C LEU A 11 3.78 16.06 -15.13
N VAL A 12 3.23 15.93 -16.34
CA VAL A 12 1.78 15.94 -16.57
C VAL A 12 1.11 14.76 -15.86
N MET A 13 1.71 13.58 -15.88
CA MET A 13 1.19 12.40 -15.19
C MET A 13 1.23 12.55 -13.66
N VAL A 14 2.29 13.16 -13.10
CA VAL A 14 2.38 13.53 -11.68
C VAL A 14 1.36 14.60 -11.32
N MET A 15 1.09 15.57 -12.20
CA MET A 15 0.04 16.56 -12.02
C MET A 15 -1.36 15.92 -11.98
N VAL A 16 -1.63 14.95 -12.87
CA VAL A 16 -2.88 14.18 -12.86
C VAL A 16 -3.00 13.32 -11.60
N LEU A 17 -1.89 12.79 -11.09
CA LEU A 17 -1.88 12.08 -9.81
C LEU A 17 -2.13 13.05 -8.64
N ALA A 18 -1.61 14.28 -8.68
CA ALA A 18 -1.80 15.29 -7.64
C ALA A 18 -3.25 15.81 -7.53
N THR A 19 -3.97 15.92 -8.64
CA THR A 19 -5.34 16.48 -8.68
C THR A 19 -6.45 15.52 -8.25
N SER A 20 -6.16 14.24 -7.99
CA SER A 20 -7.15 13.30 -7.42
C SER A 20 -7.45 13.53 -5.93
N ALA A 21 -6.93 14.60 -5.32
CA ALA A 21 -7.28 15.02 -3.96
C ALA A 21 -8.73 15.52 -3.79
N VAL A 22 -9.51 15.69 -4.88
CA VAL A 22 -10.81 16.42 -4.84
C VAL A 22 -12.05 15.53 -5.13
N ALA A 23 -11.91 14.21 -5.26
CA ALA A 23 -13.05 13.30 -5.40
C ALA A 23 -13.06 12.20 -4.31
N TRP A 24 -12.87 12.61 -3.05
CA TRP A 24 -12.91 11.73 -1.87
C TRP A 24 -14.31 11.67 -1.23
N ALA A 25 -15.29 12.33 -1.83
CA ALA A 25 -16.70 12.28 -1.45
C ALA A 25 -17.48 11.54 -2.55
N ASP A 26 -18.22 10.52 -2.15
CA ASP A 26 -19.25 9.81 -2.92
C ASP A 26 -18.80 9.15 -4.23
N THR A 27 -18.34 7.89 -4.13
CA THR A 27 -18.83 6.73 -4.94
C THR A 27 -17.86 5.55 -4.78
N GLY A 28 -18.02 4.80 -3.70
CA GLY A 28 -17.36 3.51 -3.57
C GLY A 28 -17.75 2.85 -2.26
N GLU A 29 -18.26 1.63 -2.36
CA GLU A 29 -18.47 0.76 -1.21
C GLU A 29 -17.13 0.65 -0.44
N GLU A 30 -17.12 1.11 0.81
CA GLU A 30 -15.95 1.00 1.69
C GLU A 30 -15.96 -0.39 2.32
N GLU A 31 -15.14 -1.30 1.79
CA GLU A 31 -14.95 -2.62 2.38
C GLU A 31 -13.89 -2.55 3.48
N GLU A 32 -14.22 -3.07 4.66
CA GLU A 32 -13.27 -3.21 5.77
C GLU A 32 -12.34 -4.40 5.52
N GLY A 33 -11.04 -4.15 5.59
CA GLY A 33 -9.99 -5.11 5.35
C GLY A 33 -8.99 -5.17 6.50
N VAL A 34 -8.57 -6.38 6.85
CA VAL A 34 -7.60 -6.61 7.93
C VAL A 34 -6.18 -6.39 7.41
N GLY A 35 -5.48 -5.41 8.00
CA GLY A 35 -4.02 -5.29 8.21
C GLY A 35 -3.09 -5.28 7.01
N THR A 36 -3.20 -6.25 6.11
CA THR A 36 -2.27 -6.50 5.01
C THR A 36 -3.02 -6.69 3.70
N ILE A 37 -2.56 -5.97 2.68
CA ILE A 37 -2.96 -6.18 1.29
C ILE A 37 -1.78 -6.70 0.48
N VAL A 38 -2.05 -7.63 -0.41
CA VAL A 38 -1.19 -7.99 -1.54
C VAL A 38 -1.98 -7.72 -2.80
N ALA A 39 -1.41 -7.01 -3.77
CA ALA A 39 -2.10 -6.74 -5.03
C ALA A 39 -1.15 -6.80 -6.22
N HIS A 40 -1.66 -7.35 -7.31
CA HIS A 40 -0.96 -7.50 -8.57
C HIS A 40 -1.89 -7.13 -9.72
N GLY A 41 -1.49 -6.20 -10.58
CA GLY A 41 -2.36 -5.71 -11.64
C GLY A 41 -1.78 -4.62 -12.54
N VAL A 42 -2.67 -4.02 -13.31
CA VAL A 42 -2.43 -2.97 -14.29
C VAL A 42 -3.41 -1.85 -14.04
N GLY A 43 -2.93 -0.61 -14.07
CA GLY A 43 -3.77 0.57 -13.86
C GLY A 43 -3.20 1.50 -12.81
N ILE A 44 -4.01 1.83 -11.80
CA ILE A 44 -3.69 2.80 -10.74
C ILE A 44 -3.91 2.14 -9.38
N ALA A 45 -2.91 2.25 -8.51
CA ALA A 45 -3.02 1.91 -7.10
C ALA A 45 -2.59 3.11 -6.24
N MET A 46 -3.38 3.45 -5.23
CA MET A 46 -3.08 4.52 -4.28
C MET A 46 -3.22 3.99 -2.86
N LEU A 47 -2.24 4.28 -2.02
CA LEU A 47 -2.25 3.98 -0.60
C LEU A 47 -2.06 5.27 0.19
N ARG A 48 -2.79 5.38 1.30
CA ARG A 48 -2.62 6.48 2.25
C ARG A 48 -2.83 5.98 3.67
N GLY A 49 -1.86 6.22 4.55
CA GLY A 49 -1.98 5.88 5.96
C GLY A 49 -0.66 5.61 6.64
N ASP A 50 -0.72 4.86 7.73
CA ASP A 50 0.44 4.53 8.56
C ASP A 50 0.85 3.08 8.30
N GLY A 51 2.15 2.82 8.13
CA GLY A 51 2.66 1.45 8.07
C GLY A 51 3.82 1.29 7.12
N ARG A 52 3.89 0.09 6.52
CA ARG A 52 4.94 -0.31 5.59
C ARG A 52 4.36 -0.72 4.24
N ILE A 53 5.12 -0.48 3.18
CA ILE A 53 4.86 -1.02 1.85
C ILE A 53 6.15 -1.56 1.25
N ASP A 54 6.00 -2.69 0.57
CA ASP A 54 6.99 -3.33 -0.28
C ASP A 54 6.43 -3.32 -1.71
N ILE A 55 7.16 -2.72 -2.66
CA ILE A 55 6.75 -2.63 -4.07
C ILE A 55 7.82 -3.28 -4.92
N ARG A 56 7.40 -4.18 -5.82
CA ARG A 56 8.26 -4.73 -6.85
C ARG A 56 8.06 -3.99 -8.16
N GLY A 57 9.08 -3.22 -8.53
CA GLY A 57 9.14 -2.52 -9.80
C GLY A 57 9.50 -3.46 -10.95
N HIS A 58 8.77 -3.38 -12.06
CA HIS A 58 8.98 -4.20 -13.26
C HIS A 58 9.50 -3.41 -14.48
N GLY A 59 9.86 -2.14 -14.29
CA GLY A 59 10.37 -1.27 -15.35
C GLY A 59 9.28 -0.55 -16.18
N VAL A 60 8.00 -0.81 -15.91
CA VAL A 60 6.87 -0.28 -16.71
C VAL A 60 5.85 0.40 -15.80
N GLY A 61 6.16 1.62 -15.36
CA GLY A 61 5.27 2.41 -14.53
C GLY A 61 5.94 3.58 -13.83
N VAL A 62 5.19 4.21 -12.93
CA VAL A 62 5.62 5.32 -12.09
C VAL A 62 5.17 5.04 -10.65
N VAL A 63 6.04 5.33 -9.70
CA VAL A 63 5.75 5.30 -8.26
C VAL A 63 6.08 6.67 -7.67
N TRP A 64 5.13 7.24 -6.95
CA TRP A 64 5.29 8.46 -6.16
C TRP A 64 5.12 8.12 -4.69
N ILE A 65 6.10 8.48 -3.85
CA ILE A 65 6.09 8.21 -2.41
C ILE A 65 6.31 9.53 -1.68
N ALA A 66 5.39 9.90 -0.80
CA ALA A 66 5.46 11.08 0.05
C ALA A 66 5.22 10.71 1.52
N GLY A 67 5.93 11.36 2.44
CA GLY A 67 5.78 11.13 3.88
C GLY A 67 6.33 9.80 4.38
N ALA A 68 7.29 9.19 3.68
CA ALA A 68 8.04 8.05 4.20
C ALA A 68 9.12 8.56 5.16
N GLU A 69 9.19 7.97 6.35
CA GLU A 69 10.26 8.20 7.34
C GLU A 69 11.52 7.43 6.94
N ASN A 70 11.32 6.23 6.39
CA ASN A 70 12.37 5.39 5.85
C ASN A 70 11.98 4.95 4.44
N LEU A 71 12.88 5.17 3.48
CA LEU A 71 12.71 4.78 2.09
C LEU A 71 14.01 4.13 1.60
N ASP A 72 13.97 2.81 1.41
CA ASP A 72 15.02 2.02 0.77
C ASP A 72 14.58 1.67 -0.65
N VAL A 73 15.46 1.90 -1.60
CA VAL A 73 15.19 1.65 -3.01
C VAL A 73 16.41 0.98 -3.63
N SER A 74 16.20 -0.21 -4.20
CA SER A 74 17.23 -0.96 -4.92
C SER A 74 16.78 -1.25 -6.36
N GLY A 75 17.73 -1.25 -7.30
CA GLY A 75 17.49 -1.56 -8.72
C GLY A 75 17.74 -0.40 -9.66
N ASP A 76 17.14 -0.49 -10.85
CA ASP A 76 17.42 0.39 -11.99
C ASP A 76 16.17 1.19 -12.39
N GLY A 77 16.36 2.46 -12.75
CA GLY A 77 15.28 3.31 -13.23
C GLY A 77 15.65 4.77 -13.12
N TYR A 78 14.66 5.66 -13.29
CA TYR A 78 14.86 7.07 -13.02
C TYR A 78 14.30 7.42 -11.64
N ARG A 79 15.16 7.91 -10.76
CA ARG A 79 14.80 8.46 -9.46
C ARG A 79 14.90 9.98 -9.50
N HIS A 80 13.90 10.65 -8.94
CA HIS A 80 13.92 12.09 -8.70
C HIS A 80 13.38 12.38 -7.31
N ASP A 81 14.22 12.99 -6.48
CA ASP A 81 13.89 13.41 -5.12
C ASP A 81 13.38 14.86 -5.16
N PHE A 82 12.19 15.09 -4.60
CA PHE A 82 11.60 16.40 -4.38
C PHE A 82 11.50 16.67 -2.87
N GLU A 83 11.27 17.92 -2.47
CA GLU A 83 11.07 18.28 -1.05
C GLU A 83 9.92 17.49 -0.41
N GLN A 84 8.84 17.26 -1.17
CA GLN A 84 7.63 16.59 -0.69
C GLN A 84 7.61 15.07 -0.89
N GLY A 85 8.61 14.45 -1.53
CA GLY A 85 8.60 13.02 -1.83
C GLY A 85 9.52 12.58 -2.97
N VAL A 86 9.49 11.28 -3.26
CA VAL A 86 10.35 10.64 -4.26
C VAL A 86 9.49 10.11 -5.41
N LEU A 87 9.94 10.39 -6.63
CA LEU A 87 9.38 9.89 -7.87
C LEU A 87 10.31 8.85 -8.49
N LEU A 88 9.78 7.67 -8.78
CA LEU A 88 10.47 6.59 -9.45
C LEU A 88 9.75 6.29 -10.77
N VAL A 89 10.46 6.36 -11.90
CA VAL A 89 9.91 6.16 -13.24
C VAL A 89 10.64 5.01 -13.92
N GLY A 90 9.89 4.06 -14.45
CA GLY A 90 10.42 2.87 -15.10
C GLY A 90 11.30 2.05 -14.14
N TRP A 91 10.97 2.04 -12.85
CA TRP A 91 11.78 1.37 -11.84
C TRP A 91 11.67 -0.14 -11.94
N LYS A 92 12.81 -0.83 -11.97
CA LYS A 92 12.97 -2.28 -11.97
C LYS A 92 13.83 -2.69 -10.78
N GLY A 93 13.18 -3.22 -9.74
CA GLY A 93 13.83 -3.55 -8.47
C GLY A 93 12.85 -3.48 -7.30
N GLU A 94 13.37 -3.40 -6.09
CA GLU A 94 12.55 -3.41 -4.86
C GLU A 94 12.51 -2.01 -4.24
N ILE A 95 11.34 -1.64 -3.73
CA ILE A 95 11.11 -0.39 -3.01
C ILE A 95 10.48 -0.73 -1.66
N HIS A 96 11.12 -0.32 -0.58
CA HIS A 96 10.63 -0.49 0.78
C HIS A 96 10.40 0.90 1.40
N ALA A 97 9.17 1.18 1.81
CA ALA A 97 8.85 2.45 2.46
C ALA A 97 8.08 2.22 3.76
N VAL A 98 8.44 2.99 4.79
CA VAL A 98 7.81 2.98 6.11
C VAL A 98 7.57 4.42 6.55
N GLY A 99 6.41 4.70 7.12
CA GLY A 99 6.15 5.99 7.75
C GLY A 99 4.71 6.17 8.23
N GLU A 100 4.48 7.26 8.94
CA GLU A 100 3.16 7.75 9.32
C GLU A 100 2.57 8.70 8.25
N LYS A 101 1.26 8.62 8.02
CA LYS A 101 0.54 9.45 7.02
C LYS A 101 1.17 9.41 5.62
N MET A 102 1.88 8.33 5.30
CA MET A 102 2.54 8.10 4.03
C MET A 102 1.50 8.02 2.92
N THR A 103 1.82 8.61 1.77
CA THR A 103 1.04 8.51 0.55
C THR A 103 1.87 7.87 -0.55
N VAL A 104 1.36 6.79 -1.12
CA VAL A 104 1.99 6.08 -2.23
C VAL A 104 1.03 6.04 -3.40
N ARG A 105 1.50 6.43 -4.58
CA ARG A 105 0.73 6.35 -5.83
C ARG A 105 1.52 5.60 -6.87
N MET A 106 0.89 4.61 -7.47
CA MET A 106 1.46 3.75 -8.49
C MET A 106 0.58 3.80 -9.73
N ALA A 107 1.19 3.91 -10.89
CA ALA A 107 0.50 3.83 -12.16
C ALA A 107 1.39 3.12 -13.19
N GLY A 108 0.89 2.09 -13.86
CA GLY A 108 1.74 1.31 -14.75
C GLY A 108 1.10 0.09 -15.39
N GLY A 109 1.90 -0.53 -16.26
CA GLY A 109 1.58 -1.75 -17.01
C GLY A 109 1.77 -3.03 -16.19
N LEU A 110 2.43 -2.93 -15.02
CA LEU A 110 2.56 -4.00 -14.05
C LEU A 110 2.86 -3.40 -12.67
N ILE A 111 1.92 -3.56 -11.75
CA ILE A 111 1.98 -3.12 -10.36
C ILE A 111 1.96 -4.37 -9.49
N ASP A 112 2.94 -4.50 -8.61
CA ASP A 112 3.03 -5.58 -7.63
C ASP A 112 3.47 -4.98 -6.30
N PHE A 113 2.63 -5.10 -5.28
CA PHE A 113 2.96 -4.59 -3.95
C PHE A 113 2.31 -5.40 -2.83
N LYS A 114 2.94 -5.30 -1.66
CA LYS A 114 2.42 -5.71 -0.37
C LYS A 114 2.45 -4.52 0.57
N ALA A 115 1.34 -4.22 1.22
CA ALA A 115 1.30 -3.17 2.24
C ALA A 115 0.70 -3.72 3.52
N THR A 116 1.25 -3.29 4.66
CA THR A 116 0.73 -3.62 5.99
C THR A 116 0.61 -2.35 6.82
N GLY A 117 -0.55 -2.11 7.42
CA GLY A 117 -0.76 -0.94 8.26
C GLY A 117 -2.23 -0.54 8.39
N ARG A 118 -2.44 0.74 8.66
CA ARG A 118 -3.76 1.37 8.76
C ARG A 118 -3.93 2.42 7.68
N GLY A 119 -5.15 2.58 7.18
CA GLY A 119 -5.48 3.66 6.25
C GLY A 119 -6.37 3.19 5.14
N PHE A 120 -6.09 3.62 3.91
CA PHE A 120 -6.91 3.30 2.75
C PHE A 120 -6.07 2.85 1.57
N VAL A 121 -6.66 1.96 0.79
CA VAL A 121 -6.14 1.54 -0.52
C VAL A 121 -7.21 1.78 -1.56
N PHE A 122 -6.81 2.32 -2.70
CA PHE A 122 -7.65 2.46 -3.88
C PHE A 122 -7.00 1.71 -5.04
N LEU A 123 -7.75 0.81 -5.68
CA LEU A 123 -7.30 0.02 -6.82
C LEU A 123 -8.24 0.26 -8.00
N LYS A 124 -7.70 0.69 -9.14
CA LYS A 124 -8.45 0.89 -10.39
C LYS A 124 -7.72 0.27 -11.57
N GLY A 125 -8.43 -0.54 -12.35
CA GLY A 125 -7.89 -1.20 -13.53
C GLY A 125 -8.21 -2.69 -13.52
N GLU A 126 -7.23 -3.50 -13.92
CA GLU A 126 -7.35 -4.95 -14.04
C GLU A 126 -6.27 -5.65 -13.22
N GLY A 127 -6.63 -6.71 -12.51
CA GLY A 127 -5.72 -7.39 -11.61
C GLY A 127 -6.46 -8.11 -10.51
N TRP A 128 -5.71 -8.62 -9.55
CA TRP A 128 -6.23 -9.26 -8.36
C TRP A 128 -5.63 -8.63 -7.09
N TYR A 129 -6.33 -8.80 -5.99
CA TYR A 129 -5.84 -8.44 -4.66
C TYR A 129 -6.27 -9.49 -3.65
N ARG A 130 -5.56 -9.51 -2.53
CA ARG A 130 -5.91 -10.23 -1.32
C ARG A 130 -5.76 -9.31 -0.11
N ILE A 131 -6.80 -9.18 0.70
CA ILE A 131 -6.82 -8.40 1.94
C ILE A 131 -7.29 -9.30 3.07
N GLY A 132 -6.41 -9.64 4.01
CA GLY A 132 -6.68 -10.72 4.96
C GLY A 132 -7.02 -12.04 4.24
N ASP A 133 -8.22 -12.57 4.50
CA ASP A 133 -8.77 -13.79 3.89
C ASP A 133 -9.65 -13.50 2.66
N GLN A 134 -9.87 -12.24 2.32
CA GLN A 134 -10.68 -11.84 1.17
C GLN A 134 -9.81 -11.71 -0.08
N GLU A 135 -10.25 -12.32 -1.17
CA GLU A 135 -9.67 -12.16 -2.50
C GLU A 135 -10.65 -11.46 -3.43
N GLY A 136 -10.14 -10.66 -4.36
CA GLY A 136 -10.98 -9.97 -5.33
C GLY A 136 -10.23 -9.49 -6.54
N ARG A 137 -10.97 -8.89 -7.47
CA ARG A 137 -10.43 -8.31 -8.70
C ARG A 137 -10.45 -6.79 -8.65
N TRP A 138 -9.45 -6.20 -9.28
CA TRP A 138 -9.48 -4.77 -9.53
C TRP A 138 -10.69 -4.45 -10.41
N HIS A 139 -11.29 -3.30 -10.16
CA HIS A 139 -12.47 -2.87 -10.89
C HIS A 139 -12.11 -1.69 -11.81
N PRO A 140 -12.62 -1.62 -13.06
CA PRO A 140 -12.33 -0.51 -13.98
C PRO A 140 -12.78 0.86 -13.45
N ARG A 141 -13.82 0.90 -12.61
CA ARG A 141 -14.29 2.14 -11.95
C ARG A 141 -13.49 2.49 -10.69
N GLY A 142 -12.63 1.58 -10.22
CA GLY A 142 -11.96 1.69 -8.95
C GLY A 142 -12.75 1.07 -7.80
N ARG A 143 -12.04 0.62 -6.77
CA ARG A 143 -12.59 0.20 -5.47
C ARG A 143 -11.71 0.73 -4.34
N ARG A 144 -12.32 1.10 -3.22
CA ARG A 144 -11.64 1.59 -2.02
C ARG A 144 -11.77 0.57 -0.89
N PHE A 145 -10.68 0.35 -0.18
CA PHE A 145 -10.62 -0.52 1.00
C PHE A 145 -10.09 0.28 2.18
N ARG A 146 -10.67 0.07 3.36
CA ARG A 146 -10.11 0.56 4.62
C ARG A 146 -9.26 -0.53 5.25
N LEU A 147 -8.00 -0.24 5.52
CA LEU A 147 -7.11 -1.15 6.26
C LEU A 147 -7.18 -0.83 7.75
N GLY A 148 -7.58 -1.81 8.55
CA GLY A 148 -7.59 -1.76 10.01
C GLY A 148 -6.46 -2.58 10.65
N ILE A 149 -6.19 -2.36 11.93
CA ILE A 149 -5.33 -3.28 12.71
C ILE A 149 -6.10 -4.60 12.87
N PRO A 150 -5.48 -5.77 12.63
CA PRO A 150 -6.12 -7.04 12.98
C PRO A 150 -6.57 -7.01 14.46
N PRO A 151 -7.77 -7.53 14.77
CA PRO A 151 -8.16 -7.67 16.17
C PRO A 151 -7.07 -8.47 16.90
N GLN A 152 -6.54 -7.93 17.99
CA GLN A 152 -5.58 -8.67 18.82
C GLN A 152 -6.25 -9.99 19.23
N ALA A 153 -5.51 -11.10 19.08
CA ALA A 153 -5.94 -12.34 19.70
C ALA A 153 -6.19 -12.07 21.19
N PRO A 154 -7.30 -12.57 21.77
CA PRO A 154 -7.53 -12.42 23.20
C PRO A 154 -6.30 -12.95 23.94
N PRO A 155 -5.84 -12.27 25.02
CA PRO A 155 -4.69 -12.74 25.78
C PRO A 155 -4.92 -14.20 26.20
N PRO A 156 -3.86 -15.02 26.28
CA PRO A 156 -3.98 -16.40 26.74
C PRO A 156 -4.77 -16.42 28.05
N GLN A 157 -5.86 -17.19 28.10
CA GLN A 157 -6.61 -17.35 29.34
C GLN A 157 -5.64 -17.87 30.42
N ALA A 158 -5.65 -17.24 31.59
CA ALA A 158 -4.87 -17.72 32.71
C ALA A 158 -5.20 -19.21 32.94
N PRO A 159 -4.20 -20.08 33.19
CA PRO A 159 -4.48 -21.46 33.52
C PRO A 159 -5.45 -21.49 34.71
N PRO A 160 -6.42 -22.43 34.73
CA PRO A 160 -7.34 -22.55 35.84
C PRO A 160 -6.53 -22.68 37.15
N PRO A 161 -7.00 -22.08 38.26
CA PRO A 161 -6.32 -22.18 39.54
C PRO A 161 -6.05 -23.65 39.85
N GLN A 162 -4.79 -23.97 40.16
CA GLN A 162 -4.41 -25.33 40.56
C GLN A 162 -5.26 -25.73 41.77
N ALA A 163 -5.80 -26.94 41.74
CA ALA A 163 -6.51 -27.50 42.88
C ALA A 163 -5.60 -27.45 44.12
N PRO A 164 -6.13 -27.09 45.30
CA PRO A 164 -5.34 -27.12 46.52
C PRO A 164 -4.75 -28.53 46.72
N PRO A 165 -3.52 -28.64 47.24
CA PRO A 165 -2.93 -29.94 47.53
C PRO A 165 -3.85 -30.72 48.48
N PRO A 166 -3.93 -32.05 48.34
CA PRO A 166 -4.70 -32.87 49.27
C PRO A 166 -4.20 -32.66 50.70
N PRO A 167 -5.10 -32.71 51.70
CA PRO A 167 -4.70 -32.61 53.10
C PRO A 167 -3.70 -33.71 53.43
N SER A 168 -2.63 -33.36 54.15
CA SER A 168 -1.68 -34.34 54.68
C SER A 168 -2.41 -35.29 55.61
N GLU A 169 -2.37 -36.60 55.33
CA GLU A 169 -2.88 -37.62 56.25
C GLU A 169 -2.07 -37.60 57.57
N PRO A 170 -2.75 -37.77 58.73
CA PRO A 170 -2.12 -37.79 60.06
C PRO A 170 -1.35 -39.08 60.35
#